data_AF-A0A966T5P6-F1
#
_entry.id   AF-A0A966T5P6-F1
#
_cell.length_a   1.000
_cell.length_b   1.000
_cell.length_c   1.000
_cell.angle_alpha   90.00
_cell.angle_beta   90.00
_cell.angle_gamma   90.00
#
_symmetry.space_group_name_H-M   'P 1'
#
loop_
_entity.id
_entity.type
_entity.pdbx_description
1 polymer ?
#
loop_
_entity_poly.entity_id
_entity_poly.type
_entity_poly.pdbx_seq_one_letter_code
_entity_poly.pdbx_strand_id
1 'polypeptide(L)'
;DGHQTVIEDHTRLHYEREELAQFEHIECEWPLFWAYELITACCEERWAEARQWRQRLAGVSVMVGGNALLPELYRVPREAIAAERRQPGSQPREANENVPLLWTQSLTWLADLLLAGLITPADLDPSSRRQTASLGASEVLVALVPANPEIGAALEAAGLPLAGDGLTVASSAVLAARMARVGANGRLGLSGHPPVRMETMATARLYRSSDGSERMAFLPAVLEESTFYLADDAEQLIDSVSAELRLLQRHWRGSGAPLLLIPVAEGAYRSDPDAFVRLGQELRGGLLDGVPVQLAPLAELQSQACWQTLPPEACGAAPLAEPHGASPLRASTQRTPLSAEEELELEDSSIGDLLERLWQSTSLQEQAEVLALLSLRLGPAAQLQGPQQQQLSLKELLGEVYRRALEQGMRQIEVLVRGPGSGRETAIRALQVAGLEITLIRDVTPLPHNGCRRPKRRRV
;
A
#
# COMPACT_ATOMS: atom_id res chain seq x y z
N ASP A 1 -16.09 4.73 33.51
CA ASP A 1 -14.99 4.23 34.35
C ASP A 1 -14.90 5.14 35.58
N GLY A 2 -13.79 5.13 36.32
CA GLY A 2 -13.56 6.04 37.45
C GLY A 2 -13.04 7.42 37.10
N HIS A 3 -12.85 7.71 35.81
CA HIS A 3 -12.09 8.87 35.37
C HIS A 3 -12.79 10.17 35.78
N GLN A 4 -12.05 11.03 36.47
CA GLN A 4 -12.47 12.30 37.05
C GLN A 4 -13.65 12.22 38.02
N THR A 5 -13.98 11.04 38.52
CA THR A 5 -14.90 10.92 39.66
C THR A 5 -14.25 11.57 40.88
N VAL A 6 -15.05 12.16 41.77
CA VAL A 6 -14.49 12.90 42.92
C VAL A 6 -13.73 12.03 43.92
N ILE A 7 -13.85 10.70 43.83
CA ILE A 7 -13.11 9.73 44.66
C ILE A 7 -11.91 9.10 43.94
N GLU A 8 -11.67 9.46 42.68
CA GLU A 8 -10.51 9.01 41.93
C GLU A 8 -9.21 9.51 42.59
N ASP A 9 -8.21 8.63 42.65
CA ASP A 9 -6.85 9.03 43.01
C ASP A 9 -6.04 9.38 41.76
N HIS A 10 -5.97 10.67 41.45
CA HIS A 10 -5.25 11.18 40.28
C HIS A 10 -3.72 11.03 40.34
N THR A 11 -3.15 10.54 41.46
CA THR A 11 -1.70 10.32 41.58
C THR A 11 -1.23 9.01 40.95
N ARG A 12 -2.15 8.09 40.65
CA ARG A 12 -1.86 6.76 40.10
C ARG A 12 -2.15 6.69 38.60
N LEU A 13 -1.30 5.95 37.88
CA LEU A 13 -1.42 5.75 36.43
C LEU A 13 -2.50 4.71 36.07
N HIS A 14 -2.82 3.79 36.98
CA HIS A 14 -3.73 2.67 36.77
C HIS A 14 -4.65 2.47 37.98
N TYR A 15 -5.88 2.02 37.72
CA TYR A 15 -6.83 1.62 38.76
C TYR A 15 -6.46 0.25 39.34
N GLU A 16 -6.63 0.12 40.65
CA GLU A 16 -6.60 -1.21 41.28
C GLU A 16 -7.90 -1.97 40.95
N ARG A 17 -7.83 -3.30 41.01
CA ARG A 17 -8.97 -4.16 40.62
C ARG A 17 -10.21 -3.88 41.48
N GLU A 18 -10.02 -3.58 42.75
CA GLU A 18 -11.07 -3.25 43.71
C GLU A 18 -11.58 -1.81 43.56
N GLU A 19 -10.83 -0.94 42.91
CA GLU A 19 -11.16 0.48 42.74
C GLU A 19 -12.26 0.66 41.69
N LEU A 20 -12.25 -0.16 40.64
CA LEU A 20 -13.31 -0.16 39.61
C LEU A 20 -14.70 -0.38 40.20
N ALA A 21 -14.82 -1.26 41.20
CA ALA A 21 -16.09 -1.50 41.91
C ALA A 21 -16.56 -0.30 42.73
N GLN A 22 -15.66 0.63 43.08
CA GLN A 22 -16.02 1.84 43.83
C GLN A 22 -16.62 2.92 42.91
N PHE A 23 -16.35 2.86 41.60
CA PHE A 23 -16.89 3.83 40.66
C PHE A 23 -18.26 3.47 40.10
N GLU A 24 -18.70 2.23 40.33
CA GLU A 24 -20.00 1.76 39.88
C GLU A 24 -21.13 2.70 40.38
N HIS A 25 -21.99 3.10 39.44
CA HIS A 25 -23.13 4.01 39.63
C HIS A 25 -22.81 5.48 39.90
N ILE A 26 -21.55 5.87 39.98
CA ILE A 26 -21.14 7.28 40.15
C ILE A 26 -20.27 7.77 38.99
N GLU A 27 -20.32 7.06 37.87
CA GLU A 27 -19.54 7.39 36.68
C GLU A 27 -19.87 8.80 36.18
N CYS A 28 -18.84 9.45 35.66
CA CYS A 28 -18.99 10.75 35.02
C CYS A 28 -19.82 10.62 33.73
N GLU A 29 -20.68 11.60 33.48
CA GLU A 29 -21.49 11.70 32.26
C GLU A 29 -20.84 12.68 31.29
N TRP A 30 -20.69 12.28 30.03
CA TRP A 30 -19.92 13.03 29.05
C TRP A 30 -20.82 13.54 27.93
N PRO A 31 -21.08 14.87 27.85
CA PRO A 31 -21.80 15.46 26.72
C PRO A 31 -21.16 15.14 25.35
N LEU A 32 -19.86 14.80 25.34
CA LEU A 32 -19.13 14.35 24.15
C LEU A 32 -19.85 13.21 23.41
N PHE A 33 -20.40 12.23 24.12
CA PHE A 33 -21.08 11.11 23.49
C PHE A 33 -22.36 11.54 22.78
N TRP A 34 -23.09 12.52 23.33
CA TRP A 34 -24.26 13.08 22.64
C TRP A 34 -23.86 13.91 21.42
N ALA A 35 -22.70 14.57 21.45
CA ALA A 35 -22.17 15.27 20.27
C ALA A 35 -21.77 14.28 19.15
N TYR A 36 -21.28 13.09 19.50
CA TYR A 36 -21.09 12.01 18.53
C TYR A 36 -22.41 11.54 17.94
N GLU A 37 -23.41 11.22 18.76
CA GLU A 37 -24.73 10.81 18.27
C GLU A 37 -25.38 11.85 17.36
N LEU A 38 -25.21 13.14 17.70
CA LEU A 38 -25.65 14.25 16.88
C LEU A 38 -24.99 14.23 15.49
N ILE A 39 -23.66 14.13 15.42
CA ILE A 39 -22.92 14.07 14.14
C ILE A 39 -23.29 12.81 13.36
N THR A 40 -23.38 11.66 14.01
CA THR A 40 -23.79 10.39 13.38
C THR A 40 -25.18 10.52 12.77
N ALA A 41 -26.15 11.07 13.51
CA ALA A 41 -27.49 11.31 13.01
C ALA A 41 -27.50 12.26 11.80
N CYS A 42 -26.67 13.30 11.78
CA CYS A 42 -26.51 14.15 10.60
C CYS A 42 -25.89 13.41 9.41
N CYS A 43 -24.83 12.61 9.64
CA CYS A 43 -24.14 11.85 8.60
C CYS A 43 -25.00 10.74 7.97
N GLU A 44 -25.93 10.18 8.75
CA GLU A 44 -26.94 9.20 8.33
C GLU A 44 -28.25 9.87 7.89
N GLU A 45 -28.28 11.21 7.82
CA GLU A 45 -29.43 12.00 7.39
C GLU A 45 -30.71 11.77 8.21
N ARG A 46 -30.56 11.31 9.47
CA ARG A 46 -31.62 11.19 10.49
C ARG A 46 -31.91 12.55 11.14
N TRP A 47 -32.30 13.53 10.33
CA TRP A 47 -32.40 14.94 10.73
C TRP A 47 -33.32 15.24 11.92
N ALA A 48 -34.43 14.49 12.05
CA ALA A 48 -35.34 14.65 13.17
C ALA A 48 -34.68 14.27 14.51
N GLU A 49 -33.89 13.20 14.50
CA GLU A 49 -33.15 12.74 15.66
C GLU A 49 -31.96 13.66 15.98
N ALA A 50 -31.24 14.13 14.96
CA ALA A 50 -30.18 15.12 15.12
C ALA A 50 -30.69 16.36 15.88
N ARG A 51 -31.88 16.89 15.54
CA ARG A 51 -32.46 18.03 16.28
C ARG A 51 -32.75 17.70 17.76
N GLN A 52 -33.15 16.46 18.06
CA GLN A 52 -33.37 16.02 19.44
C GLN A 52 -32.06 15.96 20.22
N TRP A 53 -31.00 15.40 19.63
CA TRP A 53 -29.67 15.38 20.24
C TRP A 53 -29.14 16.79 20.48
N ARG A 54 -29.33 17.70 19.52
CA ARG A 54 -28.92 19.10 19.65
C ARG A 54 -29.66 19.83 20.78
N GLN A 55 -30.95 19.54 20.96
CA GLN A 55 -31.76 20.08 22.06
C GLN A 55 -31.28 19.53 23.42
N ARG A 56 -30.95 18.24 23.51
CA ARG A 56 -30.40 17.63 24.73
C ARG A 56 -29.07 18.26 25.12
N LEU A 57 -28.16 18.46 24.15
CA LEU A 57 -26.88 19.16 24.35
C LEU A 57 -27.08 20.60 24.84
N ALA A 58 -28.05 21.33 24.29
CA ALA A 58 -28.37 22.68 24.78
C ALA A 58 -28.79 22.67 26.26
N GLY A 59 -29.52 21.64 26.69
CA GLY A 59 -29.97 21.47 28.08
C GLY A 59 -28.84 21.18 29.08
N VAL A 60 -27.69 20.70 28.62
CA VAL A 60 -26.49 20.40 29.44
C VAL A 60 -25.34 21.37 29.14
N SER A 61 -25.67 22.58 28.67
CA SER A 61 -24.70 23.65 28.51
C SER A 61 -24.62 24.51 29.77
N VAL A 62 -23.45 25.08 30.03
CA VAL A 62 -23.16 25.96 31.16
C VAL A 62 -22.91 27.37 30.63
N MET A 63 -23.48 28.37 31.30
CA MET A 63 -23.30 29.77 30.91
C MET A 63 -21.96 30.31 31.42
N VAL A 64 -21.05 30.64 30.51
CA VAL A 64 -19.74 31.23 30.81
C VAL A 64 -19.55 32.49 29.97
N GLY A 65 -19.40 33.64 30.63
CA GLY A 65 -19.20 34.92 29.93
C GLY A 65 -20.33 35.29 28.96
N GLY A 66 -21.56 34.87 29.24
CA GLY A 66 -22.72 35.09 28.36
C GLY A 66 -22.88 34.06 27.24
N ASN A 67 -21.98 33.09 27.11
CA ASN A 67 -22.06 32.02 26.11
C ASN A 67 -22.49 30.70 26.75
N ALA A 68 -23.34 29.95 26.06
CA ALA A 68 -23.71 28.58 26.43
C ALA A 68 -22.62 27.62 25.92
N LEU A 69 -21.85 27.04 26.84
CA LEU A 69 -20.67 26.22 26.55
C LEU A 69 -20.83 24.81 27.13
N LEU A 70 -20.30 23.81 26.42
CA LEU A 70 -20.40 22.41 26.84
C LEU A 70 -19.19 22.02 27.71
N PRO A 71 -19.39 21.50 28.93
CA PRO A 71 -18.30 21.03 29.78
C PRO A 71 -17.71 19.72 29.23
N GLU A 72 -16.55 19.34 29.76
CA GLU A 72 -15.96 18.02 29.50
C GLU A 72 -16.84 16.89 30.02
N LEU A 73 -17.28 17.01 31.28
CA LEU A 73 -18.11 16.02 31.94
C LEU A 73 -18.92 16.59 33.09
N TYR A 74 -19.87 15.78 33.53
CA TYR A 74 -20.67 15.96 34.72
C TYR A 74 -20.35 14.86 35.74
N ARG A 75 -20.12 15.22 37.00
CA ARG A 75 -19.73 14.29 38.08
C ARG A 75 -20.68 14.39 39.27
N VAL A 76 -20.79 13.30 40.03
CA VAL A 76 -21.56 13.27 41.27
C VAL A 76 -20.77 13.99 42.39
N PRO A 77 -21.35 14.98 43.09
CA PRO A 77 -20.69 15.64 44.21
C PRO A 77 -20.34 14.67 45.34
N ARG A 78 -19.27 14.93 46.08
CA ARG A 78 -18.71 14.01 47.10
C ARG A 78 -19.73 13.66 48.18
N GLU A 79 -20.51 14.64 48.60
CA GLU A 79 -21.59 14.52 49.59
C GLU A 79 -22.79 13.69 49.09
N ALA A 80 -22.98 13.61 47.77
CA ALA A 80 -24.12 12.96 47.15
C ALA A 80 -23.84 11.48 46.79
N ILE A 81 -22.57 11.04 46.79
CA ILE A 81 -22.16 9.67 46.41
C ILE A 81 -22.96 8.59 47.15
N ALA A 82 -23.14 8.74 48.47
CA ALA A 82 -23.81 7.73 49.28
C ALA A 82 -25.29 7.58 48.90
N ALA A 83 -25.94 8.67 48.48
CA ALA A 83 -27.32 8.66 48.01
C ALA A 83 -27.41 8.11 46.58
N GLU A 84 -26.52 8.53 45.68
CA GLU A 84 -26.47 8.03 44.30
C GLU A 84 -26.26 6.52 44.25
N ARG A 85 -25.37 5.96 45.07
CA ARG A 85 -25.16 4.50 45.13
C ARG A 85 -26.39 3.73 45.62
N ARG A 86 -27.24 4.32 46.46
CA ARG A 86 -28.47 3.68 46.93
C ARG A 86 -29.55 3.68 45.84
N GLN A 87 -29.59 4.72 45.03
CA GLN A 87 -30.53 4.88 43.93
C GLN A 87 -29.82 5.56 42.75
N PRO A 88 -29.23 4.79 41.83
CA PRO A 88 -28.51 5.34 40.69
C PRO A 88 -29.37 6.29 39.85
N GLY A 89 -28.82 7.43 39.44
CA GLY A 89 -29.51 8.50 38.72
C GLY A 89 -30.39 9.41 39.59
N SER A 90 -30.28 9.33 40.92
CA SER A 90 -31.12 10.14 41.84
C SER A 90 -30.53 11.51 42.17
N GLN A 91 -29.22 11.66 42.05
CA GLN A 91 -28.51 12.88 42.45
C GLN A 91 -28.18 13.78 41.26
N PRO A 92 -28.26 15.11 41.42
CA PRO A 92 -27.78 16.03 40.40
C PRO A 92 -26.26 15.91 40.26
N ARG A 93 -25.77 16.05 39.03
CA ARG A 93 -24.35 16.10 38.72
C ARG A 93 -23.91 17.53 38.45
N GLU A 94 -22.67 17.85 38.80
CA GLU A 94 -22.05 19.15 38.55
C GLU A 94 -21.10 19.06 37.36
N ALA A 95 -21.04 20.12 36.56
CA ALA A 95 -20.04 20.25 35.50
C ALA A 95 -18.64 20.37 36.11
N ASN A 96 -17.63 19.79 35.47
CA ASN A 96 -16.25 20.03 35.87
C ASN A 96 -15.77 21.43 35.47
N GLU A 97 -14.53 21.76 35.83
CA GLU A 97 -13.94 23.09 35.58
C GLU A 97 -13.57 23.32 34.10
N ASN A 98 -13.46 22.25 33.31
CA ASN A 98 -13.07 22.32 31.91
C ASN A 98 -14.26 22.69 31.01
N VAL A 99 -14.56 24.00 30.95
CA VAL A 99 -15.66 24.56 30.17
C VAL A 99 -15.15 25.68 29.25
N PRO A 100 -15.18 25.53 27.92
CA PRO A 100 -15.72 24.38 27.18
C PRO A 100 -14.69 23.24 27.04
N LEU A 101 -15.18 22.01 26.94
CA LEU A 101 -14.43 20.98 26.25
C LEU A 101 -14.46 21.28 24.74
N LEU A 102 -13.32 21.73 24.22
CA LEU A 102 -13.19 22.12 22.80
C LEU A 102 -13.65 21.01 21.85
N TRP A 103 -13.40 19.75 22.17
CA TRP A 103 -13.82 18.62 21.34
C TRP A 103 -15.34 18.56 21.19
N THR A 104 -16.08 18.45 22.30
CA THR A 104 -17.56 18.41 22.30
C THR A 104 -18.13 19.66 21.64
N GLN A 105 -17.58 20.83 21.97
CA GLN A 105 -18.04 22.10 21.42
C GLN A 105 -17.87 22.17 19.91
N SER A 106 -16.73 21.70 19.39
CA SER A 106 -16.44 21.71 17.96
C SER A 106 -17.32 20.76 17.18
N LEU A 107 -17.56 19.55 17.71
CA LEU A 107 -18.50 18.59 17.10
C LEU A 107 -19.92 19.14 17.07
N THR A 108 -20.35 19.83 18.12
CA THR A 108 -21.69 20.45 18.17
C THR A 108 -21.82 21.56 17.15
N TRP A 109 -20.82 22.43 17.00
CA TRP A 109 -20.84 23.47 15.95
C TRP A 109 -20.80 22.88 14.55
N LEU A 110 -20.00 21.83 14.33
CA LEU A 110 -19.97 21.12 13.06
C LEU A 110 -21.36 20.57 12.70
N ALA A 111 -22.08 20.02 13.67
CA ALA A 111 -23.45 19.57 13.49
C ALA A 111 -24.44 20.72 13.24
N ASP A 112 -24.25 21.87 13.88
CA ASP A 112 -25.07 23.07 13.62
C ASP A 112 -24.91 23.53 12.16
N LEU A 113 -23.71 23.44 11.58
CA LEU A 113 -23.49 23.73 10.16
C LEU A 113 -24.21 22.72 9.24
N LEU A 114 -24.20 21.43 9.59
CA LEU A 114 -24.95 20.38 8.87
C LEU A 114 -26.46 20.61 8.96
N LEU A 115 -26.98 20.88 10.16
CA LEU A 115 -28.40 21.13 10.40
C LEU A 115 -28.91 22.39 9.67
N ALA A 116 -28.04 23.38 9.50
CA ALA A 116 -28.32 24.60 8.73
C ALA A 116 -28.15 24.42 7.21
N GLY A 117 -27.64 23.27 6.74
CA GLY A 117 -27.38 23.01 5.33
C GLY A 117 -26.22 23.84 4.76
N LEU A 118 -25.33 24.37 5.61
CA LEU A 118 -24.14 25.12 5.18
C LEU A 118 -23.03 24.20 4.67
N ILE A 119 -23.03 22.96 5.16
CA ILE A 119 -22.21 21.85 4.69
C ILE A 119 -23.09 20.60 4.61
N THR A 120 -22.61 19.60 3.90
CA THR A 120 -23.24 18.29 3.72
C THR A 120 -22.38 17.19 4.37
N PRO A 121 -22.94 16.01 4.65
CA PRO A 121 -22.14 14.86 5.08
C PRO A 121 -20.99 14.49 4.13
N ALA A 122 -21.12 14.81 2.84
CA ALA A 122 -20.07 14.56 1.85
C ALA A 122 -18.85 15.50 2.03
N ASP A 123 -19.03 16.68 2.63
CA ASP A 123 -17.92 17.58 2.94
C ASP A 123 -17.06 17.07 4.10
N LEU A 124 -17.66 16.30 5.03
CA LEU A 124 -16.95 15.66 6.15
C LEU A 124 -16.31 14.32 5.76
N ASP A 125 -16.97 13.60 4.86
CA ASP A 125 -16.53 12.30 4.38
C ASP A 125 -16.54 12.27 2.84
N PRO A 126 -15.57 12.96 2.20
CA PRO A 126 -15.47 13.03 0.74
C PRO A 126 -15.13 11.68 0.12
N SER A 127 -14.58 10.75 0.92
CA SER A 127 -14.30 9.38 0.50
C SER A 127 -15.50 8.44 0.65
N SER A 128 -16.64 8.94 1.13
CA SER A 128 -17.87 8.16 1.36
C SER A 128 -17.64 6.90 2.21
N ARG A 129 -16.67 6.92 3.14
CA ARG A 129 -16.38 5.80 4.05
C ARG A 129 -17.55 5.45 4.98
N ARG A 130 -18.46 6.40 5.22
CA ARG A 130 -19.69 6.16 5.99
C ARG A 130 -20.69 5.28 5.26
N GLN A 131 -20.62 5.23 3.92
CA GLN A 131 -21.49 4.40 3.12
C GLN A 131 -20.86 3.01 2.99
N THR A 132 -21.54 2.00 3.52
CA THR A 132 -21.09 0.61 3.34
C THR A 132 -21.37 0.19 1.90
N ALA A 133 -20.33 0.05 1.08
CA ALA A 133 -20.46 -0.56 -0.24
C ALA A 133 -20.48 -2.09 -0.09
N SER A 134 -21.36 -2.78 -0.81
CA SER A 134 -21.28 -4.23 -0.97
C SER A 134 -19.95 -4.56 -1.64
N LEU A 135 -19.18 -5.46 -1.02
CA LEU A 135 -17.93 -5.92 -1.60
C LEU A 135 -18.21 -6.87 -2.77
N GLY A 136 -17.35 -6.77 -3.78
CA GLY A 136 -17.31 -7.69 -4.89
C GLY A 136 -17.95 -7.15 -6.17
N ALA A 137 -17.78 -7.92 -7.23
CA ALA A 137 -18.31 -7.62 -8.56
C ALA A 137 -19.11 -8.83 -9.06
N SER A 138 -20.18 -8.58 -9.80
CA SER A 138 -20.94 -9.63 -10.47
C SER A 138 -20.14 -10.32 -11.57
N GLU A 139 -19.24 -9.57 -12.20
CA GLU A 139 -18.36 -10.04 -13.27
C GLU A 139 -17.06 -9.21 -13.30
N VAL A 140 -16.03 -9.74 -13.95
CA VAL A 140 -14.79 -9.03 -14.24
C VAL A 140 -14.63 -8.86 -15.75
N LEU A 141 -14.44 -7.63 -16.20
CA LEU A 141 -14.17 -7.34 -17.60
C LEU A 141 -12.71 -7.68 -17.91
N VAL A 142 -12.43 -8.27 -19.07
CA VAL A 142 -11.09 -8.74 -19.42
C VAL A 142 -10.72 -8.31 -20.83
N ALA A 143 -9.49 -7.84 -21.01
CA ALA A 143 -8.93 -7.54 -22.33
C ALA A 143 -7.49 -8.05 -22.44
N LEU A 144 -7.18 -8.70 -23.57
CA LEU A 144 -5.83 -9.18 -23.88
C LEU A 144 -4.99 -8.07 -24.50
N VAL A 145 -3.77 -7.86 -24.01
CA VAL A 145 -2.84 -6.83 -24.47
C VAL A 145 -1.58 -7.51 -25.01
N PRO A 146 -1.45 -7.73 -26.33
CA PRO A 146 -0.27 -8.37 -26.90
C PRO A 146 0.96 -7.45 -26.81
N ALA A 147 2.13 -8.03 -26.55
CA ALA A 147 3.40 -7.29 -26.49
C ALA A 147 3.80 -6.68 -27.85
N ASN A 148 3.41 -7.33 -28.96
CA ASN A 148 3.72 -6.87 -30.31
C ASN A 148 2.60 -7.25 -31.32
N PRO A 149 2.60 -6.65 -32.52
CA PRO A 149 1.58 -6.92 -33.54
C PRO A 149 1.55 -8.36 -34.07
N GLU A 150 2.68 -9.08 -34.03
CA GLU A 150 2.76 -10.47 -34.51
C GLU A 150 1.97 -11.41 -33.59
N ILE A 151 2.15 -11.26 -32.27
CA ILE A 151 1.37 -11.98 -31.25
C ILE A 151 -0.10 -11.60 -31.36
N GLY A 152 -0.39 -10.32 -31.57
CA GLY A 152 -1.76 -9.85 -31.79
C GLY A 152 -2.45 -10.57 -32.95
N ALA A 153 -1.81 -10.60 -34.13
CA ALA A 153 -2.34 -11.28 -35.30
C ALA A 153 -2.54 -12.79 -35.07
N ALA A 154 -1.65 -13.44 -34.31
CA ALA A 154 -1.78 -14.86 -33.99
C ALA A 154 -2.97 -15.15 -33.06
N LEU A 155 -3.19 -14.32 -32.02
CA LEU A 155 -4.33 -14.44 -31.12
C LEU A 155 -5.66 -14.13 -31.83
N GLU A 156 -5.68 -13.14 -32.72
CA GLU A 156 -6.85 -12.83 -33.55
C GLU A 156 -7.19 -13.97 -34.51
N ALA A 157 -6.17 -14.60 -35.12
CA ALA A 157 -6.35 -15.78 -35.95
C ALA A 157 -6.92 -16.97 -35.17
N ALA A 158 -6.61 -17.07 -33.87
CA ALA A 158 -7.24 -18.01 -32.93
C ALA A 158 -8.65 -17.57 -32.48
N GLY A 159 -9.15 -16.44 -32.98
CA GLY A 159 -10.48 -15.90 -32.70
C GLY A 159 -10.60 -15.18 -31.36
N LEU A 160 -9.50 -14.72 -30.76
CA LEU A 160 -9.53 -14.02 -29.48
C LEU A 160 -9.63 -12.51 -29.68
N PRO A 161 -10.58 -11.81 -29.02
CA PRO A 161 -10.64 -10.36 -29.10
C PRO A 161 -9.49 -9.74 -28.29
N LEU A 162 -8.86 -8.73 -28.87
CA LEU A 162 -7.79 -7.96 -28.25
C LEU A 162 -8.30 -6.62 -27.74
N ALA A 163 -7.55 -6.00 -26.83
CA ALA A 163 -7.87 -4.67 -26.29
C ALA A 163 -8.20 -3.62 -27.38
N GLY A 164 -7.50 -3.69 -28.53
CA GLY A 164 -7.75 -2.82 -29.69
C GLY A 164 -7.41 -1.34 -29.44
N ASP A 165 -7.71 -0.51 -30.43
CA ASP A 165 -7.50 0.94 -30.36
C ASP A 165 -8.66 1.65 -29.64
N GLY A 166 -8.34 2.64 -28.80
CA GLY A 166 -9.37 3.50 -28.18
C GLY A 166 -9.03 4.05 -26.80
N LEU A 167 -8.13 3.40 -26.07
CA LEU A 167 -7.48 3.95 -24.87
C LEU A 167 -5.98 3.74 -24.93
N THR A 168 -5.24 4.62 -24.28
CA THR A 168 -3.81 4.42 -24.05
C THR A 168 -3.61 3.40 -22.93
N VAL A 169 -3.10 2.22 -23.27
CA VAL A 169 -2.67 1.23 -22.27
C VAL A 169 -1.25 1.58 -21.80
N ALA A 170 -1.02 1.60 -20.48
CA ALA A 170 0.28 1.88 -19.89
C ALA A 170 0.58 0.96 -18.69
N SER A 171 1.81 0.95 -18.20
CA SER A 171 2.19 0.17 -17.02
C SER A 171 1.66 0.76 -15.71
N SER A 172 1.53 -0.07 -14.69
CA SER A 172 1.24 0.34 -13.31
C SER A 172 2.25 1.37 -12.78
N ALA A 173 3.51 1.32 -13.22
CA ALA A 173 4.56 2.28 -12.86
C ALA A 173 4.25 3.69 -13.38
N VAL A 174 3.65 3.82 -14.57
CA VAL A 174 3.20 5.11 -15.11
C VAL A 174 2.09 5.70 -14.23
N LEU A 175 1.13 4.88 -13.80
CA LEU A 175 0.09 5.32 -12.86
C LEU A 175 0.71 5.73 -11.51
N ALA A 176 1.64 4.95 -10.97
CA ALA A 176 2.35 5.27 -9.74
C ALA A 176 3.08 6.62 -9.81
N ALA A 177 3.82 6.86 -10.89
CA ALA A 177 4.56 8.11 -11.11
C ALA A 177 3.62 9.31 -11.24
N ARG A 178 2.47 9.15 -11.91
CA ARG A 178 1.44 10.19 -12.00
C ARG A 178 0.84 10.49 -10.62
N MET A 179 0.49 9.46 -9.86
CA MET A 179 -0.11 9.61 -8.52
C MET A 179 0.87 10.19 -7.50
N ALA A 180 2.18 9.95 -7.64
CA ALA A 180 3.20 10.54 -6.75
C ALA A 180 3.23 12.08 -6.78
N ARG A 181 2.78 12.70 -7.88
CA ARG A 181 2.69 14.16 -8.03
C ARG A 181 1.53 14.77 -7.25
N VAL A 182 0.52 13.96 -6.89
CA VAL A 182 -0.67 14.44 -6.18
C VAL A 182 -0.26 14.92 -4.79
N GLY A 183 -0.67 16.14 -4.44
CA GLY A 183 -0.32 16.80 -3.18
C GLY A 183 1.06 17.45 -3.14
N ALA A 184 1.82 17.44 -4.24
CA ALA A 184 3.09 18.13 -4.31
C ALA A 184 2.87 19.65 -4.32
N ASN A 185 3.58 20.37 -3.46
CA ASN A 185 3.52 21.83 -3.36
C ASN A 185 4.88 22.39 -2.95
N GLY A 186 5.60 22.94 -3.92
CA GLY A 186 6.95 23.48 -3.70
C GLY A 186 7.00 24.67 -2.74
N ARG A 187 5.92 25.47 -2.64
CA ARG A 187 5.88 26.61 -1.69
C ARG A 187 5.77 26.14 -0.24
N LEU A 188 5.09 25.01 -0.02
CA LEU A 188 4.92 24.40 1.30
C LEU A 188 5.97 23.31 1.59
N GLY A 189 6.92 23.07 0.68
CA GLY A 189 7.92 22.00 0.82
C GLY A 189 7.33 20.59 0.76
N LEU A 190 6.12 20.42 0.20
CA LEU A 190 5.45 19.12 0.10
C LEU A 190 5.90 18.41 -1.19
N SER A 191 6.43 17.20 -1.05
CA SER A 191 6.92 16.38 -2.17
C SER A 191 5.84 15.62 -2.93
N GLY A 192 4.60 15.64 -2.44
CA GLY A 192 3.50 14.83 -2.96
C GLY A 192 3.40 13.46 -2.31
N HIS A 193 2.63 12.58 -2.93
CA HIS A 193 2.39 11.23 -2.44
C HIS A 193 3.67 10.38 -2.59
N PRO A 194 4.07 9.60 -1.57
CA PRO A 194 5.20 8.69 -1.70
C PRO A 194 4.96 7.70 -2.87
N PRO A 195 6.01 7.27 -3.59
CA PRO A 195 5.86 6.27 -4.62
C PRO A 195 5.38 4.95 -3.99
N VAL A 196 4.24 4.45 -4.45
CA VAL A 196 3.68 3.17 -4.01
C VAL A 196 3.49 2.28 -5.22
N ARG A 197 3.72 0.97 -5.07
CA ARG A 197 3.33 -0.01 -6.07
C ARG A 197 1.81 0.01 -6.21
N MET A 198 1.30 0.21 -7.43
CA MET A 198 -0.15 0.20 -7.63
C MET A 198 -0.68 -1.22 -7.46
N GLU A 199 -1.68 -1.38 -6.60
CA GLU A 199 -2.41 -2.63 -6.42
C GLU A 199 -3.33 -2.88 -7.61
N THR A 200 -3.69 -4.14 -7.87
CA THR A 200 -4.59 -4.51 -8.96
C THR A 200 -5.93 -3.78 -8.90
N MET A 201 -6.46 -3.52 -7.70
CA MET A 201 -7.72 -2.79 -7.56
C MET A 201 -7.62 -1.32 -8.02
N ALA A 202 -6.40 -0.73 -8.03
CA ALA A 202 -6.16 0.58 -8.60
C ALA A 202 -6.07 0.52 -10.13
N THR A 203 -5.30 -0.43 -10.67
CA THR A 203 -5.11 -0.57 -12.12
C THR A 203 -6.35 -1.15 -12.83
N ALA A 204 -7.25 -1.81 -12.10
CA ALA A 204 -8.48 -2.40 -12.64
C ALA A 204 -9.60 -1.38 -12.95
N ARG A 205 -9.21 -0.13 -13.21
CA ARG A 205 -10.08 1.01 -13.51
C ARG A 205 -9.66 1.65 -14.81
N LEU A 206 -10.61 2.33 -15.44
CA LEU A 206 -10.34 3.26 -16.52
C LEU A 206 -10.09 4.65 -15.97
N TYR A 207 -9.13 5.35 -16.55
CA TYR A 207 -8.74 6.68 -16.14
C TYR A 207 -8.99 7.69 -17.24
N ARG A 208 -9.46 8.87 -16.86
CA ARG A 208 -9.56 10.03 -17.76
C ARG A 208 -8.89 11.23 -17.14
N SER A 209 -8.26 12.06 -17.95
CA SER A 209 -7.80 13.37 -17.49
C SER A 209 -8.98 14.27 -17.14
N SER A 210 -8.73 15.30 -16.32
CA SER A 210 -9.77 16.24 -15.89
C SER A 210 -10.41 17.03 -17.05
N ASP A 211 -9.66 17.25 -18.13
CA ASP A 211 -10.13 17.89 -19.37
C ASP A 211 -10.71 16.89 -20.39
N GLY A 212 -10.68 15.59 -20.10
CA GLY A 212 -11.18 14.51 -20.95
C GLY A 212 -10.34 14.23 -22.21
N SER A 213 -9.17 14.84 -22.34
CA SER A 213 -8.28 14.68 -23.50
C SER A 213 -7.55 13.33 -23.52
N GLU A 214 -7.17 12.81 -22.34
CA GLU A 214 -6.53 11.50 -22.19
C GLU A 214 -7.53 10.49 -21.61
N ARG A 215 -7.54 9.29 -22.20
CA ARG A 215 -8.24 8.10 -21.66
C ARG A 215 -7.25 6.96 -21.60
N MET A 216 -7.13 6.34 -20.44
CA MET A 216 -6.08 5.38 -20.14
C MET A 216 -6.60 4.16 -19.41
N ALA A 217 -5.92 3.05 -19.62
CA ALA A 217 -6.05 1.83 -18.82
C ALA A 217 -4.64 1.37 -18.42
N PHE A 218 -4.52 0.67 -17.29
CA PHE A 218 -3.20 0.30 -16.75
C PHE A 218 -3.07 -1.20 -16.56
N LEU A 219 -1.91 -1.74 -16.91
CA LEU A 219 -1.57 -3.13 -16.62
C LEU A 219 -1.44 -3.32 -15.10
N PRO A 220 -1.87 -4.47 -14.55
CA PRO A 220 -1.68 -4.78 -13.14
C PRO A 220 -0.24 -5.18 -12.86
N ALA A 221 0.36 -4.60 -11.81
CA ALA A 221 1.77 -4.76 -11.47
C ALA A 221 2.20 -6.22 -11.18
N VAL A 222 1.27 -7.14 -10.99
CA VAL A 222 1.55 -8.57 -10.76
C VAL A 222 1.65 -9.37 -12.05
N LEU A 223 1.06 -8.88 -13.15
CA LEU A 223 1.11 -9.54 -14.46
C LEU A 223 2.17 -8.90 -15.39
N GLU A 224 2.82 -7.82 -14.97
CA GLU A 224 3.86 -7.16 -15.78
C GLU A 224 5.21 -7.91 -15.73
N GLU A 225 5.84 -8.06 -16.90
CA GLU A 225 7.20 -8.62 -17.05
C GLU A 225 8.24 -7.91 -16.17
N SER A 226 8.13 -6.59 -16.04
CA SER A 226 9.07 -5.75 -15.29
C SER A 226 9.13 -6.04 -13.79
N THR A 227 8.09 -6.69 -13.25
CA THR A 227 7.91 -6.84 -11.81
C THR A 227 8.09 -8.28 -11.33
N PHE A 228 8.14 -9.27 -12.24
CA PHE A 228 8.21 -10.69 -11.86
C PHE A 228 8.93 -11.59 -12.90
N TYR A 229 9.88 -12.41 -12.44
CA TYR A 229 10.61 -13.44 -13.20
C TYR A 229 9.76 -14.59 -13.74
N LEU A 230 8.49 -14.65 -13.34
CA LEU A 230 7.52 -15.67 -13.74
C LEU A 230 6.78 -15.27 -15.01
N ALA A 231 7.02 -14.07 -15.55
CA ALA A 231 6.37 -13.60 -16.77
C ALA A 231 6.84 -14.33 -18.04
N ASP A 232 7.83 -15.23 -17.94
CA ASP A 232 8.23 -16.16 -19.01
C ASP A 232 7.56 -17.55 -18.91
N ASP A 233 6.85 -17.84 -17.82
CA ASP A 233 6.11 -19.08 -17.60
C ASP A 233 4.60 -18.83 -17.83
N ALA A 234 4.09 -19.39 -18.93
CA ALA A 234 2.70 -19.20 -19.33
C ALA A 234 1.69 -19.76 -18.30
N GLU A 235 1.98 -20.90 -17.66
CA GLU A 235 1.06 -21.51 -16.68
C GLU A 235 1.00 -20.69 -15.41
N GLN A 236 2.14 -20.21 -14.93
CA GLN A 236 2.19 -19.36 -13.74
C GLN A 236 1.52 -18.00 -13.96
N LEU A 237 1.62 -17.44 -15.18
CA LEU A 237 0.88 -16.24 -15.55
C LEU A 237 -0.63 -16.51 -15.54
N ILE A 238 -1.09 -17.65 -16.06
CA ILE A 238 -2.50 -18.09 -16.01
C ILE A 238 -3.00 -18.24 -14.57
N ASP A 239 -2.20 -18.84 -13.69
CA ASP A 239 -2.51 -18.95 -12.25
C ASP A 239 -2.64 -17.57 -11.60
N SER A 240 -1.74 -16.64 -11.97
CA SER A 240 -1.77 -15.26 -11.49
C SER A 240 -3.01 -14.52 -11.98
N VAL A 241 -3.40 -14.68 -13.25
CA VAL A 241 -4.66 -14.15 -13.79
C VAL A 241 -5.85 -14.68 -13.00
N SER A 242 -5.91 -15.98 -12.73
CA SER A 242 -7.00 -16.60 -11.97
C SER A 242 -7.07 -16.07 -10.53
N ALA A 243 -5.93 -15.83 -9.89
CA ALA A 243 -5.86 -15.20 -8.57
C ALA A 243 -6.39 -13.75 -8.59
N GLU A 244 -6.00 -12.95 -9.58
CA GLU A 244 -6.43 -11.57 -9.71
C GLU A 244 -7.93 -11.45 -10.03
N LEU A 245 -8.48 -12.34 -10.88
CA LEU A 245 -9.91 -12.41 -11.14
C LEU A 245 -10.70 -12.69 -9.86
N ARG A 246 -10.26 -13.65 -9.03
CA ARG A 246 -10.88 -13.93 -7.73
C ARG A 246 -10.75 -12.77 -6.75
N LEU A 247 -9.60 -12.10 -6.73
CA LEU A 247 -9.37 -10.92 -5.90
C LEU A 247 -10.38 -9.83 -6.23
N LEU A 248 -10.50 -9.48 -7.51
CA LEU A 248 -11.43 -8.46 -8.02
C LEU A 248 -12.87 -8.86 -7.75
N GLN A 249 -13.29 -10.08 -8.10
CA GLN A 249 -14.65 -10.55 -7.89
C GLN A 249 -15.10 -10.47 -6.42
N ARG A 250 -14.22 -10.75 -5.46
CA ARG A 250 -14.58 -10.78 -4.03
C ARG A 250 -14.47 -9.43 -3.33
N HIS A 251 -13.52 -8.59 -3.73
CA HIS A 251 -13.12 -7.42 -2.94
C HIS A 251 -13.32 -6.09 -3.66
N TRP A 252 -13.88 -6.09 -4.86
CA TRP A 252 -14.14 -4.86 -5.60
C TRP A 252 -15.00 -3.86 -4.81
N ARG A 253 -14.66 -2.58 -4.96
CA ARG A 253 -15.32 -1.44 -4.28
C ARG A 253 -15.64 -0.27 -5.22
N GLY A 254 -15.46 -0.45 -6.53
CA GLY A 254 -15.70 0.60 -7.53
C GLY A 254 -17.14 0.61 -8.02
N SER A 255 -17.57 1.76 -8.56
CA SER A 255 -18.83 1.84 -9.31
C SER A 255 -18.63 1.26 -10.72
N GLY A 256 -19.42 0.25 -11.10
CA GLY A 256 -19.22 -0.50 -12.35
C GLY A 256 -18.31 -1.70 -12.17
N ALA A 257 -18.07 -2.45 -13.24
CA ALA A 257 -17.27 -3.68 -13.20
C ALA A 257 -15.75 -3.37 -13.22
N PRO A 258 -14.94 -4.17 -12.50
CA PRO A 258 -13.48 -4.10 -12.60
C PRO A 258 -13.00 -4.57 -13.98
N LEU A 259 -11.94 -3.94 -14.50
CA LEU A 259 -11.30 -4.32 -15.77
C LEU A 259 -9.91 -4.90 -15.53
N LEU A 260 -9.69 -6.17 -15.82
CA LEU A 260 -8.37 -6.78 -15.80
C LEU A 260 -7.75 -6.78 -17.20
N LEU A 261 -6.61 -6.11 -17.36
CA LEU A 261 -5.78 -6.23 -18.56
C LEU A 261 -4.81 -7.39 -18.38
N ILE A 262 -4.80 -8.32 -19.34
CA ILE A 262 -3.88 -9.46 -19.34
C ILE A 262 -2.81 -9.19 -20.40
N PRO A 263 -1.58 -8.85 -20.01
CA PRO A 263 -0.48 -8.74 -20.95
C PRO A 263 -0.10 -10.11 -21.50
N VAL A 264 0.10 -10.20 -22.82
CA VAL A 264 0.66 -11.39 -23.48
C VAL A 264 2.10 -11.07 -23.85
N ALA A 265 2.97 -11.36 -22.89
CA ALA A 265 4.42 -11.23 -22.94
C ALA A 265 5.03 -11.99 -24.13
N GLU A 266 6.07 -11.44 -24.76
CA GLU A 266 6.72 -12.11 -25.91
C GLU A 266 7.47 -13.37 -25.48
N GLY A 267 8.12 -13.33 -24.31
CA GLY A 267 8.83 -14.46 -23.70
C GLY A 267 7.89 -15.63 -23.40
N ALA A 268 6.87 -15.41 -22.58
CA ALA A 268 5.89 -16.45 -22.25
C ALA A 268 5.08 -16.94 -23.46
N TYR A 269 4.70 -16.05 -24.38
CA TYR A 269 3.96 -16.51 -25.56
C TYR A 269 4.81 -17.43 -26.43
N ARG A 270 6.12 -17.17 -26.55
CA ARG A 270 7.03 -18.07 -27.29
C ARG A 270 7.29 -19.38 -26.57
N SER A 271 7.27 -19.39 -25.23
CA SER A 271 7.49 -20.62 -24.46
C SER A 271 6.31 -21.58 -24.57
N ASP A 272 5.08 -21.07 -24.51
CA ASP A 272 3.85 -21.85 -24.71
C ASP A 272 2.70 -21.01 -25.31
N PRO A 273 2.59 -20.94 -26.66
CA PRO A 273 1.48 -20.24 -27.31
C PRO A 273 0.11 -20.86 -27.03
N ASP A 274 0.05 -22.18 -26.87
CA ASP A 274 -1.21 -22.93 -26.72
C ASP A 274 -1.87 -22.63 -25.37
N ALA A 275 -1.07 -22.37 -24.33
CA ALA A 275 -1.55 -21.91 -23.02
C ALA A 275 -2.37 -20.61 -23.13
N PHE A 276 -1.90 -19.62 -23.90
CA PHE A 276 -2.63 -18.36 -24.09
C PHE A 276 -3.90 -18.52 -24.93
N VAL A 277 -3.86 -19.40 -25.94
CA VAL A 277 -5.06 -19.72 -26.73
C VAL A 277 -6.12 -20.41 -25.86
N ARG A 278 -5.72 -21.36 -25.02
CA ARG A 278 -6.59 -22.04 -24.07
C ARG A 278 -7.20 -21.07 -23.06
N LEU A 279 -6.37 -20.24 -22.41
CA LEU A 279 -6.84 -19.19 -21.49
C LEU A 279 -7.87 -18.28 -22.19
N GLY A 280 -7.56 -17.81 -23.39
CA GLY A 280 -8.46 -16.95 -24.16
C GLY A 280 -9.79 -17.62 -24.48
N GLN A 281 -9.79 -18.91 -24.83
CA GLN A 281 -11.01 -19.68 -25.08
C GLN A 281 -11.85 -19.87 -23.82
N GLU A 282 -11.22 -20.15 -22.68
CA GLU A 282 -11.90 -20.26 -21.39
C GLU A 282 -12.52 -18.92 -20.96
N LEU A 283 -11.78 -17.82 -21.11
CA LEU A 283 -12.28 -16.46 -20.87
C LEU A 283 -13.46 -16.11 -21.79
N ARG A 284 -13.42 -16.52 -23.08
CA ARG A 284 -14.56 -16.35 -24.01
C ARG A 284 -15.78 -17.17 -23.59
N GLY A 285 -15.60 -18.26 -22.85
CA GLY A 285 -16.69 -19.05 -22.27
C GLY A 285 -17.50 -18.31 -21.20
N GLY A 286 -17.01 -17.16 -20.71
CA GLY A 286 -17.71 -16.30 -19.75
C GLY A 286 -17.55 -16.71 -18.29
N LEU A 287 -16.79 -17.77 -18.02
CA LEU A 287 -16.53 -18.26 -16.68
C LEU A 287 -15.11 -18.84 -16.60
N LEU A 288 -14.27 -18.28 -15.74
CA LEU A 288 -12.95 -18.83 -15.43
C LEU A 288 -12.89 -19.11 -13.92
N ASP A 289 -12.62 -20.36 -13.54
CA ASP A 289 -12.39 -20.71 -12.12
C ASP A 289 -13.52 -20.31 -11.16
N GLY A 290 -14.76 -20.31 -11.67
CA GLY A 290 -15.96 -19.89 -10.95
C GLY A 290 -16.18 -18.38 -10.88
N VAL A 291 -15.33 -17.58 -11.54
CA VAL A 291 -15.46 -16.13 -11.68
C VAL A 291 -16.14 -15.80 -13.01
N PRO A 292 -17.30 -15.12 -13.01
CA PRO A 292 -17.91 -14.62 -14.23
C PRO A 292 -17.01 -13.57 -14.87
N VAL A 293 -16.74 -13.71 -16.17
CA VAL A 293 -15.84 -12.83 -16.91
C VAL A 293 -16.44 -12.41 -18.24
N GLN A 294 -16.08 -11.22 -18.72
CA GLN A 294 -16.42 -10.76 -20.07
C GLN A 294 -15.14 -10.39 -20.82
N LEU A 295 -14.72 -11.23 -21.75
CA LEU A 295 -13.59 -10.96 -22.64
C LEU A 295 -14.07 -10.25 -23.91
N ALA A 296 -13.63 -9.00 -24.12
CA ALA A 296 -13.97 -8.20 -25.29
C ALA A 296 -12.94 -7.06 -25.54
N PRO A 297 -12.98 -6.37 -26.69
CA PRO A 297 -12.17 -5.19 -26.92
C PRO A 297 -12.50 -4.04 -25.96
N LEU A 298 -11.52 -3.18 -25.67
CA LEU A 298 -11.70 -2.07 -24.73
C LEU A 298 -12.78 -1.08 -25.20
N ALA A 299 -13.00 -0.94 -26.51
CA ALA A 299 -14.07 -0.12 -27.07
C ALA A 299 -15.47 -0.53 -26.54
N GLU A 300 -15.69 -1.82 -26.32
CA GLU A 300 -16.98 -2.38 -25.88
C GLU A 300 -17.12 -2.35 -24.35
N LEU A 301 -16.02 -2.62 -23.64
CA LEU A 301 -15.99 -2.73 -22.18
C LEU A 301 -16.12 -1.38 -21.45
N GLN A 302 -15.74 -0.27 -22.10
CA GLN A 302 -15.71 1.07 -21.51
C GLN A 302 -17.01 1.53 -20.85
N SER A 303 -18.16 1.11 -21.37
CA SER A 303 -19.48 1.53 -20.87
C SER A 303 -19.84 0.89 -19.53
N GLN A 304 -19.23 -0.26 -19.21
CA GLN A 304 -19.49 -1.06 -18.01
C GLN A 304 -18.40 -0.90 -16.95
N ALA A 305 -17.20 -0.51 -17.39
CA ALA A 305 -16.02 -0.37 -16.54
C ALA A 305 -16.13 0.80 -15.55
N CYS A 306 -15.44 0.68 -14.42
CA CYS A 306 -15.30 1.77 -13.45
C CYS A 306 -14.36 2.86 -13.97
N TRP A 307 -14.88 4.09 -14.09
CA TRP A 307 -14.10 5.26 -14.47
C TRP A 307 -13.65 6.07 -13.26
N GLN A 308 -12.40 6.52 -13.30
CA GLN A 308 -11.82 7.45 -12.35
C GLN A 308 -11.25 8.66 -13.09
N THR A 309 -11.45 9.86 -12.54
CA THR A 309 -10.83 11.07 -13.06
C THR A 309 -9.49 11.26 -12.38
N LEU A 310 -8.42 11.39 -13.16
CA LEU A 310 -7.09 11.72 -12.66
C LEU A 310 -7.10 13.16 -12.10
N PRO A 311 -6.46 13.39 -10.94
CA PRO A 311 -6.22 14.75 -10.47
C PRO A 311 -5.45 15.57 -11.53
N PRO A 312 -5.67 16.89 -11.62
CA PRO A 312 -4.96 17.76 -12.57
C PRO A 312 -3.43 17.63 -12.47
N GLU A 313 -2.90 17.45 -11.26
CA GLU A 313 -1.46 17.28 -10.99
C GLU A 313 -0.91 15.97 -11.53
N ALA A 314 -1.76 14.96 -11.68
CA ALA A 314 -1.46 13.64 -12.24
C ALA A 314 -1.69 13.58 -13.77
N CYS A 315 -2.22 14.66 -14.37
CA CYS A 315 -2.40 14.75 -15.82
C CYS A 315 -1.09 15.13 -16.55
N GLY A 316 -1.00 14.71 -17.81
CA GLY A 316 0.18 14.87 -18.66
C GLY A 316 1.16 13.70 -18.58
N ALA A 317 2.17 13.71 -19.44
CA ALA A 317 3.16 12.64 -19.49
C ALA A 317 3.76 12.40 -18.10
N ALA A 318 3.71 11.14 -17.64
CA ALA A 318 4.57 10.74 -16.54
C ALA A 318 6.01 11.04 -16.96
N PRO A 319 6.91 11.44 -16.05
CA PRO A 319 8.33 11.19 -16.34
C PRO A 319 8.41 9.73 -16.76
N LEU A 320 9.09 9.45 -17.88
CA LEU A 320 9.37 8.07 -18.27
C LEU A 320 9.77 7.38 -16.98
N ALA A 321 8.98 6.39 -16.54
CA ALA A 321 9.49 5.45 -15.55
C ALA A 321 10.86 5.10 -16.11
N GLU A 322 11.92 5.37 -15.33
CA GLU A 322 13.29 5.09 -15.75
C GLU A 322 13.18 3.80 -16.55
N PRO A 323 13.45 3.81 -17.87
CA PRO A 323 13.52 2.55 -18.56
C PRO A 323 14.44 1.72 -17.69
N HIS A 324 14.26 0.40 -17.65
CA HIS A 324 15.41 -0.40 -17.27
C HIS A 324 16.43 -0.14 -18.39
N GLY A 325 17.14 0.98 -18.25
CA GLY A 325 18.08 1.53 -19.19
C GLY A 325 19.17 0.50 -19.31
N ALA A 326 19.76 0.45 -20.50
CA ALA A 326 20.91 -0.37 -20.83
C ALA A 326 21.66 -0.84 -19.58
N SER A 327 21.53 -2.13 -19.29
CA SER A 327 22.19 -2.81 -18.18
C SER A 327 23.60 -2.24 -17.96
N PRO A 328 23.86 -1.51 -16.86
CA PRO A 328 25.19 -0.91 -16.62
C PRO A 328 26.28 -1.98 -16.47
N LEU A 329 25.90 -3.21 -16.09
CA LEU A 329 26.81 -4.35 -16.02
C LEU A 329 26.92 -5.02 -17.40
N ARG A 330 28.09 -5.58 -17.72
CA ARG A 330 28.26 -6.37 -18.95
C ARG A 330 27.46 -7.66 -18.89
N ALA A 331 26.96 -8.13 -20.04
CA ALA A 331 26.25 -9.40 -20.13
C ALA A 331 27.13 -10.55 -19.62
N SER A 332 26.54 -11.42 -18.81
CA SER A 332 27.26 -12.56 -18.25
C SER A 332 27.32 -13.69 -19.26
N THR A 333 28.49 -13.87 -19.88
CA THR A 333 28.75 -14.94 -20.86
C THR A 333 29.50 -16.12 -20.25
N GLN A 334 30.12 -15.94 -19.07
CA GLN A 334 30.89 -16.95 -18.38
C GLN A 334 30.06 -17.57 -17.24
N ARG A 335 30.01 -18.91 -17.21
CA ARG A 335 29.21 -19.69 -16.23
C ARG A 335 30.06 -20.56 -15.29
N THR A 336 31.38 -20.47 -15.40
CA THR A 336 32.30 -21.21 -14.53
C THR A 336 32.33 -20.55 -13.15
N PRO A 337 32.23 -21.33 -12.06
CA PRO A 337 32.41 -20.79 -10.73
C PRO A 337 33.79 -20.16 -10.54
N LEU A 338 33.89 -19.19 -9.63
CA LEU A 338 35.18 -18.70 -9.17
C LEU A 338 35.92 -19.82 -8.43
N SER A 339 37.22 -19.91 -8.67
CA SER A 339 38.12 -20.74 -7.87
C SER A 339 38.41 -20.08 -6.53
N ALA A 340 38.83 -20.88 -5.54
CA ALA A 340 39.19 -20.36 -4.22
C ALA A 340 40.34 -19.33 -4.26
N GLU A 341 41.23 -19.42 -5.26
CA GLU A 341 42.29 -18.44 -5.47
C GLU A 341 41.72 -17.10 -5.97
N GLU A 342 40.80 -17.12 -6.93
CA GLU A 342 40.14 -15.91 -7.46
C GLU A 342 39.26 -15.22 -6.40
N GLU A 343 38.58 -15.99 -5.54
CA GLU A 343 37.82 -15.45 -4.42
C GLU A 343 38.73 -14.75 -3.41
N LEU A 344 39.87 -15.35 -3.05
CA LEU A 344 40.85 -14.74 -2.15
C LEU A 344 41.44 -13.45 -2.74
N GLU A 345 41.75 -13.45 -4.05
CA GLU A 345 42.24 -12.25 -4.75
C GLU A 345 41.22 -11.10 -4.72
N LEU A 346 39.92 -11.40 -4.85
CA LEU A 346 38.84 -10.41 -4.72
C LEU A 346 38.78 -9.85 -3.29
N GLU A 347 38.90 -10.69 -2.26
CA GLU A 347 38.88 -10.26 -0.86
C GLU A 347 40.02 -9.30 -0.52
N ASP A 348 41.21 -9.48 -1.12
CA ASP A 348 42.39 -8.64 -0.90
C ASP A 348 42.44 -7.38 -1.81
N SER A 349 41.63 -7.34 -2.87
CA SER A 349 41.61 -6.23 -3.85
C SER A 349 41.17 -4.90 -3.21
N SER A 350 41.62 -3.75 -3.73
CA SER A 350 41.17 -2.43 -3.25
C SER A 350 39.75 -2.08 -3.75
N ILE A 351 39.10 -1.06 -3.16
CA ILE A 351 37.78 -0.60 -3.64
C ILE A 351 37.84 -0.15 -5.11
N GLY A 352 38.94 0.50 -5.52
CA GLY A 352 39.14 0.93 -6.91
C GLY A 352 39.21 -0.24 -7.88
N ASP A 353 39.99 -1.27 -7.52
CA ASP A 353 40.16 -2.48 -8.35
C ASP A 353 38.86 -3.28 -8.44
N LEU A 354 38.12 -3.37 -7.33
CA LEU A 354 36.79 -4.00 -7.31
C LEU A 354 35.81 -3.29 -8.25
N LEU A 355 35.79 -1.96 -8.27
CA LEU A 355 34.94 -1.21 -9.19
C LEU A 355 35.34 -1.43 -10.64
N GLU A 356 36.63 -1.45 -10.94
CA GLU A 356 37.11 -1.73 -12.30
C GLU A 356 36.71 -3.14 -12.75
N ARG A 357 36.90 -4.15 -11.89
CA ARG A 357 36.47 -5.53 -12.14
C ARG A 357 34.96 -5.64 -12.34
N LEU A 358 34.15 -4.97 -11.54
CA LEU A 358 32.68 -4.98 -11.66
C LEU A 358 32.22 -4.61 -13.07
N TRP A 359 32.79 -3.53 -13.63
CA TRP A 359 32.39 -2.99 -14.93
C TRP A 359 32.91 -3.81 -16.11
N GLN A 360 33.99 -4.56 -15.91
CA GLN A 360 34.63 -5.36 -16.95
C GLN A 360 34.19 -6.84 -16.93
N SER A 361 33.74 -7.33 -15.77
CA SER A 361 33.43 -8.74 -15.57
C SER A 361 32.28 -9.22 -16.45
N THR A 362 32.46 -10.41 -17.02
CA THR A 362 31.46 -11.18 -17.77
C THR A 362 31.00 -12.42 -16.99
N SER A 363 31.39 -12.54 -15.72
CA SER A 363 30.96 -13.61 -14.81
C SER A 363 29.94 -13.05 -13.83
N LEU A 364 28.74 -13.62 -13.82
CA LEU A 364 27.71 -13.20 -12.89
C LEU A 364 28.10 -13.43 -11.43
N GLN A 365 28.85 -14.49 -11.15
CA GLN A 365 29.32 -14.81 -9.80
C GLN A 365 30.37 -13.80 -9.33
N GLU A 366 31.29 -13.40 -10.20
CA GLU A 366 32.25 -12.33 -9.87
C GLU A 366 31.55 -10.99 -9.64
N GLN A 367 30.57 -10.63 -10.49
CA GLN A 367 29.75 -9.43 -10.29
C GLN A 367 29.04 -9.45 -8.92
N ALA A 368 28.47 -10.60 -8.54
CA ALA A 368 27.82 -10.77 -7.23
C ALA A 368 28.81 -10.61 -6.07
N GLU A 369 29.97 -11.27 -6.14
CA GLU A 369 30.99 -11.25 -5.08
C GLU A 369 31.59 -9.85 -4.90
N VAL A 370 31.92 -9.19 -6.01
CA VAL A 370 32.42 -7.81 -6.00
C VAL A 370 31.39 -6.87 -5.37
N LEU A 371 30.10 -6.97 -5.72
CA LEU A 371 29.06 -6.15 -5.12
C LEU A 371 28.86 -6.43 -3.64
N ALA A 372 29.00 -7.70 -3.20
CA ALA A 372 28.94 -8.07 -1.80
C ALA A 372 30.09 -7.44 -1.00
N LEU A 373 31.32 -7.50 -1.52
CA LEU A 373 32.50 -6.86 -0.92
C LEU A 373 32.38 -5.34 -0.88
N LEU A 374 31.89 -4.71 -1.96
CA LEU A 374 31.64 -3.27 -2.00
C LEU A 374 30.57 -2.86 -0.98
N SER A 375 29.47 -3.62 -0.85
CA SER A 375 28.44 -3.41 0.16
C SER A 375 28.98 -3.53 1.58
N LEU A 376 29.88 -4.49 1.82
CA LEU A 376 30.53 -4.65 3.11
C LEU A 376 31.44 -3.47 3.48
N ARG A 377 32.18 -2.94 2.50
CA ARG A 377 33.19 -1.90 2.73
C ARG A 377 32.63 -0.48 2.72
N LEU A 378 31.67 -0.20 1.83
CA LEU A 378 31.08 1.13 1.63
C LEU A 378 29.72 1.29 2.33
N GLY A 379 29.09 0.18 2.70
CA GLY A 379 27.74 0.15 3.26
C GLY A 379 26.65 0.03 2.19
N PRO A 380 25.46 -0.48 2.56
CA PRO A 380 24.40 -0.85 1.61
C PRO A 380 23.71 0.34 0.91
N ALA A 381 23.92 1.56 1.41
CA ALA A 381 23.37 2.78 0.82
C ALA A 381 24.38 3.55 -0.05
N ALA A 382 25.55 2.96 -0.33
CA ALA A 382 26.57 3.61 -1.13
C ALA A 382 26.12 3.81 -2.59
N GLN A 383 26.57 4.92 -3.16
CA GLN A 383 26.38 5.32 -4.54
C GLN A 383 27.71 5.17 -5.28
N LEU A 384 27.67 4.56 -6.46
CA LEU A 384 28.81 4.30 -7.32
C LEU A 384 28.69 5.11 -8.60
N GLN A 385 29.84 5.53 -9.13
CA GLN A 385 29.90 6.14 -10.45
C GLN A 385 30.07 5.04 -11.51
N GLY A 386 29.09 4.92 -12.40
CA GLY A 386 29.10 3.95 -13.50
C GLY A 386 30.01 4.37 -14.67
N PRO A 387 30.24 3.47 -15.64
CA PRO A 387 31.13 3.69 -16.78
C PRO A 387 30.70 4.85 -17.69
N GLN A 388 29.42 5.21 -17.69
CA GLN A 388 28.85 6.37 -18.42
C GLN A 388 28.69 7.61 -17.52
N GLN A 389 29.40 7.69 -16.41
CA GLN A 389 29.32 8.76 -15.40
C GLN A 389 27.97 8.89 -14.66
N GLN A 390 27.06 7.92 -14.80
CA GLN A 390 25.82 7.88 -14.01
C GLN A 390 26.06 7.52 -12.54
N GLN A 391 25.21 8.02 -11.66
CA GLN A 391 25.17 7.61 -10.25
C GLN A 391 24.26 6.39 -10.12
N LEU A 392 24.79 5.29 -9.57
CA LEU A 392 24.10 4.02 -9.41
C LEU A 392 24.19 3.58 -7.96
N SER A 393 23.07 3.19 -7.36
CA SER A 393 23.10 2.62 -6.03
C SER A 393 23.57 1.16 -6.07
N LEU A 394 24.28 0.73 -5.03
CA LEU A 394 24.61 -0.70 -4.86
C LEU A 394 23.37 -1.59 -4.89
N LYS A 395 22.24 -1.09 -4.38
CA LYS A 395 20.96 -1.81 -4.37
C LYS A 395 20.44 -2.07 -5.78
N GLU A 396 20.53 -1.11 -6.69
CA GLU A 396 20.10 -1.26 -8.08
C GLU A 396 20.96 -2.30 -8.81
N LEU A 397 22.29 -2.23 -8.64
CA LEU A 397 23.23 -3.18 -9.24
C LEU A 397 23.05 -4.60 -8.71
N LEU A 398 22.83 -4.75 -7.39
CA LEU A 398 22.49 -6.05 -6.79
C LEU A 398 21.16 -6.60 -7.33
N GLY A 399 20.16 -5.73 -7.49
CA GLY A 399 18.88 -6.10 -8.11
C GLY A 399 19.04 -6.57 -9.56
N GLU A 400 19.95 -5.97 -10.33
CA GLU A 400 20.26 -6.39 -11.69
C GLU A 400 21.01 -7.73 -11.76
N VAL A 401 22.04 -7.94 -10.94
CA VAL A 401 22.73 -9.24 -10.86
C VAL A 401 21.76 -10.34 -10.44
N TYR A 402 20.92 -10.06 -9.44
CA TYR A 402 19.86 -10.99 -9.03
C TYR A 402 18.90 -11.30 -10.17
N ARG A 403 18.49 -10.28 -10.96
CA ARG A 403 17.64 -10.51 -12.13
C ARG A 403 18.25 -11.46 -13.14
N ARG A 404 19.51 -11.21 -13.50
CA ARG A 404 20.27 -12.01 -14.45
C ARG A 404 20.55 -13.43 -13.97
N ALA A 405 20.70 -13.64 -12.66
CA ALA A 405 20.90 -14.98 -12.10
C ALA A 405 19.67 -15.85 -12.32
N LEU A 406 18.50 -15.25 -12.17
CA LEU A 406 17.22 -15.91 -12.40
C LEU A 406 16.98 -16.18 -13.89
N GLU A 407 17.28 -15.22 -14.78
CA GLU A 407 17.25 -15.42 -16.24
C GLU A 407 18.17 -16.58 -16.69
N GLN A 408 19.26 -16.84 -15.97
CA GLN A 408 20.18 -17.95 -16.23
C GLN A 408 19.72 -19.29 -15.61
N GLY A 409 18.55 -19.34 -14.97
CA GLY A 409 17.95 -20.55 -14.43
C GLY A 409 18.39 -20.93 -13.01
N MET A 410 18.85 -19.97 -12.20
CA MET A 410 19.16 -20.20 -10.78
C MET A 410 17.88 -20.60 -10.02
N ARG A 411 17.89 -21.76 -9.36
CA ARG A 411 16.75 -22.30 -8.58
C ARG A 411 17.07 -22.56 -7.12
N GLN A 412 18.33 -22.81 -6.80
CA GLN A 412 18.80 -23.17 -5.45
C GLN A 412 19.71 -22.08 -4.90
N ILE A 413 19.55 -21.76 -3.62
CA ILE A 413 20.34 -20.73 -2.93
C ILE A 413 20.79 -21.17 -1.53
N GLU A 414 21.96 -20.68 -1.14
CA GLU A 414 22.43 -20.68 0.24
C GLU A 414 22.33 -19.27 0.82
N VAL A 415 21.74 -19.14 2.01
CA VAL A 415 21.52 -17.84 2.65
C VAL A 415 22.49 -17.65 3.81
N LEU A 416 23.43 -16.72 3.64
CA LEU A 416 24.36 -16.28 4.68
C LEU A 416 23.84 -15.01 5.34
N VAL A 417 23.45 -15.09 6.62
CA VAL A 417 22.89 -13.94 7.34
C VAL A 417 23.92 -13.28 8.24
N ARG A 418 24.03 -11.95 8.16
CA ARG A 418 24.93 -11.16 9.01
C ARG A 418 24.16 -10.08 9.76
N GLY A 419 24.17 -10.16 11.09
CA GLY A 419 23.63 -9.16 12.01
C GLY A 419 22.27 -9.54 12.64
N PRO A 420 21.97 -9.00 13.84
CA PRO A 420 20.75 -9.33 14.60
C PRO A 420 19.53 -8.47 14.23
N GLY A 421 19.48 -7.93 13.00
CA GLY A 421 18.41 -7.01 12.58
C GLY A 421 17.05 -7.70 12.50
N SER A 422 15.98 -6.95 12.79
CA SER A 422 14.58 -7.44 12.77
C SER A 422 14.09 -7.88 11.38
N GLY A 423 14.76 -7.45 10.30
CA GLY A 423 14.41 -7.81 8.93
C GLY A 423 14.92 -9.18 8.46
N ARG A 424 15.67 -9.91 9.30
CA ARG A 424 16.31 -11.19 8.94
C ARG A 424 15.33 -12.23 8.42
N GLU A 425 14.31 -12.55 9.21
CA GLU A 425 13.36 -13.60 8.87
C GLU A 425 12.45 -13.19 7.71
N THR A 426 12.08 -11.91 7.65
CA THR A 426 11.29 -11.33 6.56
C THR A 426 12.02 -11.45 5.23
N ALA A 427 13.34 -11.19 5.20
CA ALA A 427 14.15 -11.33 4.00
C ALA A 427 14.26 -12.79 3.53
N ILE A 428 14.49 -13.73 4.46
CA ILE A 428 14.55 -15.17 4.14
C ILE A 428 13.22 -15.65 3.54
N ARG A 429 12.09 -15.26 4.16
CA ARG A 429 10.76 -15.62 3.66
C ARG A 429 10.47 -15.02 2.28
N ALA A 430 10.93 -13.79 2.03
CA ALA A 430 10.77 -13.17 0.72
C ALA A 430 11.50 -13.96 -0.39
N LEU A 431 12.67 -14.54 -0.10
CA LEU A 431 13.40 -15.39 -1.05
C LEU A 431 12.66 -16.71 -1.34
N GLN A 432 12.06 -17.33 -0.32
CA GLN A 432 11.23 -18.53 -0.52
C GLN A 432 9.96 -18.23 -1.33
N VAL A 433 9.30 -17.10 -1.04
CA VAL A 433 8.12 -16.64 -1.78
C VAL A 433 8.47 -16.28 -3.23
N ALA A 434 9.72 -15.88 -3.51
CA ALA A 434 10.23 -15.66 -4.85
C ALA A 434 10.51 -16.96 -5.64
N GLY A 435 10.23 -18.14 -5.06
CA GLY A 435 10.36 -19.43 -5.75
C GLY A 435 11.75 -20.06 -5.68
N LEU A 436 12.65 -19.52 -4.86
CA LEU A 436 14.00 -20.05 -4.67
C LEU A 436 14.02 -21.15 -3.59
N GLU A 437 14.62 -22.29 -3.92
CA GLU A 437 14.84 -23.40 -2.99
C GLU A 437 16.06 -23.08 -2.09
N ILE A 438 15.80 -22.85 -0.81
CA ILE A 438 16.86 -22.58 0.17
C ILE A 438 17.45 -23.91 0.66
N THR A 439 18.70 -24.17 0.31
CA THR A 439 19.42 -25.39 0.72
C THR A 439 20.12 -25.23 2.08
N LEU A 440 20.59 -24.03 2.40
CA LEU A 440 21.31 -23.72 3.64
C LEU A 440 20.95 -22.33 4.16
N ILE A 441 20.80 -22.19 5.48
CA ILE A 441 20.78 -20.89 6.16
C ILE A 441 21.88 -20.89 7.21
N ARG A 442 22.86 -19.99 7.08
CA ARG A 442 24.00 -19.89 8.00
C ARG A 442 24.11 -18.48 8.58
N ASP A 443 24.27 -18.39 9.90
CA ASP A 443 24.62 -17.13 10.55
C ASP A 443 26.12 -16.89 10.46
N VAL A 444 26.52 -15.79 9.84
CA VAL A 444 27.90 -15.34 9.68
C VAL A 444 28.14 -14.01 10.42
N THR A 445 27.32 -13.71 11.44
CA THR A 445 27.52 -12.53 12.30
C THR A 445 28.86 -12.65 13.02
N PRO A 446 29.80 -11.69 12.81
CA PRO A 446 31.13 -11.79 13.41
C PRO A 446 31.04 -11.67 14.94
N LEU A 447 31.54 -12.69 15.64
CA LEU A 447 31.69 -12.69 17.09
C LEU A 447 33.13 -12.28 17.44
N PRO A 448 33.35 -11.11 18.05
CA PRO A 448 34.70 -10.66 18.36
C PRO A 448 35.31 -11.48 19.51
N HIS A 449 36.43 -12.16 19.25
CA HIS A 449 37.25 -12.79 20.29
C HIS A 449 38.07 -11.72 21.03
N ASN A 450 37.44 -11.00 21.97
CA ASN A 450 38.05 -9.88 22.71
C ASN A 450 38.52 -8.69 21.85
N GLY A 451 37.85 -8.45 20.71
CA GLY A 451 38.17 -7.38 19.78
C GLY A 451 37.95 -5.96 20.32
N CYS A 452 37.85 -4.98 19.42
CA CYS A 452 37.76 -3.56 19.75
C CYS A 452 36.73 -3.25 20.85
N ARG A 453 37.14 -2.41 21.82
CA ARG A 453 36.29 -1.98 22.92
C ARG A 453 35.00 -1.35 22.38
N ARG A 454 33.85 -1.88 22.79
CA ARG A 454 32.54 -1.33 22.42
C ARG A 454 32.44 0.15 22.84
N PRO A 455 31.78 1.02 22.04
CA PRO A 455 31.48 2.38 22.44
C PRO A 455 30.73 2.42 23.78
N LYS A 456 30.90 3.51 24.54
CA LYS A 456 30.13 3.71 25.78
C LYS A 456 28.63 3.64 25.46
N ARG A 457 27.85 3.00 26.34
CA ARG A 457 26.38 3.02 26.25
C ARG A 457 25.92 4.47 26.16
N ARG A 458 25.12 4.79 25.14
CA ARG A 458 24.44 6.09 25.03
C ARG A 458 23.54 6.24 26.26
N ARG A 459 23.63 7.40 26.93
CA ARG A 459 22.63 7.83 27.90
C ARG A 459 21.53 8.48 27.09
N VAL A 460 20.48 7.73 26.80
CA VAL A 460 19.30 8.19 26.07
C VAL A 460 18.20 8.42 27.10
#